data_AF-A0A4R8I122-F1
#
_entry.id   AF-A0A4R8I122-F1
#
_cell.length_a   1.000
_cell.length_b   1.000
_cell.length_c   1.000
_cell.angle_alpha   90.00
_cell.angle_beta   90.00
_cell.angle_gamma   90.00
#
_symmetry.space_group_name_H-M   'P 1'
#
loop_
_entity.id
_entity.type
_entity.pdbx_description
1 polymer ?
#
loop_
_entity_poly.entity_id
_entity_poly.type
_entity_poly.pdbx_seq_one_letter_code
_entity_poly.pdbx_strand_id
1 'polypeptide(L)' 'MESLVWLTDIDRADEPLQVAIEASSPTTLRVLVPNTVVRFELRRHGDGRPYEGALGGRYFLFDPAPATPK' A
#
# COMPACT_ATOMS: atom_id res chain seq x y z
N MET A 1 5.14 -4.50 16.67
CA MET A 1 5.08 -3.10 16.18
C MET A 1 4.31 -3.15 14.87
N GLU A 2 3.14 -2.52 14.81
CA GLU A 2 2.37 -2.39 13.57
C GLU A 2 3.03 -1.30 12.73
N SER A 3 3.52 -1.64 11.53
CA SER A 3 4.14 -0.67 10.63
C SER A 3 3.04 -0.02 9.79
N LEU A 4 2.72 1.23 10.09
CA LEU A 4 1.76 2.02 9.31
C LEU A 4 2.45 2.62 8.08
N VAL A 5 1.81 2.50 6.92
CA VAL A 5 2.25 3.08 5.66
C VAL A 5 1.10 3.81 4.97
N TRP A 6 1.45 4.73 4.08
CA TRP A 6 0.48 5.46 3.26
C TRP A 6 0.46 4.87 1.86
N LEU A 7 -0.74 4.62 1.36
CA LEU A 7 -0.99 4.22 -0.01
C LEU A 7 -1.44 5.44 -0.79
N THR A 8 -0.83 5.67 -1.95
CA THR A 8 -1.25 6.70 -2.90
C THR A 8 -2.44 6.17 -3.69
N ASP A 9 -3.56 6.87 -3.68
CA ASP A 9 -4.65 6.62 -4.61
C ASP A 9 -4.33 7.28 -5.96
N ILE A 10 -4.38 6.49 -7.04
CA ILE A 10 -4.01 6.94 -8.39
C ILE A 10 -5.04 7.90 -8.99
N ASP A 11 -6.31 7.71 -8.68
CA ASP A 11 -7.39 8.56 -9.16
C ASP A 11 -7.56 9.80 -8.25
N ARG A 12 -7.08 9.72 -7.01
CA ARG A 12 -7.24 10.75 -5.97
C ARG A 12 -5.96 10.93 -5.14
N ALA A 13 -4.93 11.51 -5.74
CA ALA A 13 -3.63 11.69 -5.10
C ALA A 13 -3.69 12.42 -3.73
N ASP A 14 -4.66 13.32 -3.54
CA ASP A 14 -4.88 14.07 -2.29
C ASP A 14 -5.64 13.29 -1.20
N GLU A 15 -6.13 12.08 -1.51
CA GLU A 15 -6.85 11.20 -0.57
C GLU A 15 -6.10 9.88 -0.32
N PRO A 16 -4.87 9.91 0.23
CA PRO A 16 -4.11 8.71 0.51
C PRO A 16 -4.79 7.85 1.58
N LEU A 17 -4.56 6.54 1.52
CA LEU A 17 -5.10 5.59 2.49
C LEU A 17 -4.00 5.13 3.44
N GLN A 18 -4.18 5.35 4.74
CA GLN A 18 -3.27 4.79 5.75
C GLN A 18 -3.62 3.32 6.01
N VAL A 19 -2.61 2.45 6.02
CA VAL A 19 -2.77 1.02 6.28
C VAL A 19 -1.69 0.49 7.20
N ALA A 20 -2.00 -0.57 7.96
CA ALA A 20 -1.02 -1.35 8.72
C ALA A 20 -0.53 -2.52 7.87
N ILE A 21 0.78 -2.76 7.84
CA ILE A 21 1.36 -3.97 7.25
C ILE A 21 1.13 -5.15 8.19
N GLU A 22 0.35 -6.14 7.73
CA GLU A 22 0.16 -7.41 8.45
C GLU A 22 1.23 -8.44 8.07
N ALA A 23 1.62 -8.49 6.80
CA ALA A 23 2.66 -9.38 6.30
C ALA A 23 3.32 -8.82 5.05
N SER A 24 4.62 -9.06 4.89
CA SER A 24 5.39 -8.63 3.72
C SER A 24 6.19 -9.78 3.12
N SER A 25 6.30 -9.77 1.79
CA SER A 25 7.11 -10.68 1.00
C SER A 25 7.68 -9.92 -0.20
N PRO A 26 8.67 -10.46 -0.93
CA PRO A 26 9.24 -9.80 -2.10
C PRO A 26 8.28 -9.57 -3.27
N THR A 27 7.03 -10.04 -3.23
CA THR A 27 6.06 -9.81 -4.33
C THR A 27 4.67 -9.41 -3.84
N THR A 28 4.39 -9.58 -2.54
CA THR A 28 3.07 -9.37 -1.96
C THR A 28 3.19 -8.65 -0.62
N LEU A 29 2.38 -7.62 -0.42
CA LEU A 29 2.20 -6.90 0.84
C LEU A 29 0.76 -7.04 1.27
N ARG A 30 0.52 -7.69 2.42
CA ARG A 30 -0.81 -7.79 3.02
C ARG A 30 -1.00 -6.67 4.01
N VAL A 31 -2.10 -5.94 3.86
CA VAL A 31 -2.38 -4.73 4.64
C VAL A 31 -3.77 -4.77 5.27
N LEU A 32 -3.90 -4.08 6.40
CA LEU A 32 -5.13 -3.88 7.16
C LEU A 32 -5.47 -2.39 7.19
N VAL A 33 -6.71 -2.03 6.90
CA VAL A 33 -7.19 -0.67 7.08
C VAL A 33 -7.49 -0.44 8.58
N PRO A 34 -6.84 0.53 9.25
CA PRO A 34 -6.97 0.73 10.69
C PRO A 34 -8.42 0.96 11.10
N ASN A 35 -8.78 0.48 12.29
CA ASN A 35 -10.15 0.55 12.84
C ASN A 35 -11.21 -0.13 11.99
N THR A 36 -10.81 -1.02 11.08
CA THR A 36 -11.73 -1.84 10.28
C THR A 36 -11.31 -3.30 10.29
N VAL A 37 -12.17 -4.17 9.75
CA VAL A 37 -11.84 -5.57 9.45
C VAL A 37 -11.29 -5.76 8.03
N VAL A 38 -11.16 -4.67 7.28
CA VAL A 38 -10.85 -4.69 5.85
C VAL A 38 -9.37 -4.95 5.64
N ARG A 39 -9.09 -6.05 4.95
CA ARG A 39 -7.74 -6.47 4.57
C ARG A 39 -7.68 -6.65 3.06
N PHE A 40 -6.54 -6.33 2.48
CA PHE A 40 -6.30 -6.59 1.07
C PHE A 40 -4.79 -6.75 0.79
N GLU A 41 -4.49 -7.17 -0.43
CA GLU A 41 -3.13 -7.42 -0.89
C GLU A 41 -2.73 -6.35 -1.91
N LEU A 42 -1.49 -5.89 -1.79
CA LEU A 42 -0.79 -5.21 -2.86
C LEU A 42 0.25 -6.17 -3.44
N ARG A 43 0.43 -6.14 -4.75
CA ARG A 43 1.38 -7.01 -5.47
C ARG A 43 2.38 -6.17 -6.23
N ARG A 44 3.62 -6.64 -6.35
CA ARG A 44 4.62 -6.00 -7.20
C ARG A 44 5.17 -6.99 -8.24
N HIS A 45 5.32 -6.51 -9.47
CA HIS A 45 5.78 -7.30 -10.62
C HIS A 45 7.27 -7.07 -10.92
N GLY A 46 8.13 -7.34 -9.93
CA GLY A 46 9.59 -7.24 -10.06
C GLY A 46 10.25 -6.37 -8.99
N ASP A 47 11.56 -6.52 -8.87
CA ASP A 47 12.34 -5.73 -7.91
C ASP A 47 12.36 -4.24 -8.29
N GLY A 48 12.19 -3.39 -7.28
CA GLY A 48 12.22 -1.93 -7.44
C GLY A 48 10.94 -1.31 -8.02
N ARG A 49 9.89 -2.10 -8.29
CA ARG A 49 8.57 -1.55 -8.64
C ARG A 49 7.71 -1.30 -7.39
N PRO A 50 6.81 -0.30 -7.43
CA PRO A 50 5.79 -0.12 -6.41
C PRO A 50 4.93 -1.38 -6.25
N TYR A 51 4.41 -1.58 -5.03
CA TYR A 51 3.31 -2.48 -4.81
C TYR A 51 2.01 -1.81 -5.27
N GLU A 52 1.14 -2.59 -5.90
CA GLU A 52 -0.10 -2.12 -6.51
C GLU A 52 -1.26 -3.01 -6.08
N GLY A 53 -2.43 -2.43 -5.84
CA GLY A 53 -3.62 -3.21 -5.52
C GLY A 53 -4.88 -2.36 -5.47
N ALA A 54 -6.02 -3.02 -5.34
CA ALA A 54 -7.31 -2.35 -5.43
C ALA A 54 -8.19 -2.67 -4.21
N LEU A 55 -8.96 -1.67 -3.78
CA LEU A 55 -9.96 -1.81 -2.74
C LEU A 55 -11.19 -0.98 -3.11
N GLY A 56 -12.35 -1.62 -3.20
CA GLY A 56 -13.63 -0.92 -3.43
C GLY A 56 -13.67 -0.10 -4.73
N GLY A 57 -12.97 -0.55 -5.78
CA GLY A 57 -12.89 0.17 -7.06
C GLY A 57 -11.84 1.28 -7.12
N ARG A 58 -11.12 1.54 -6.02
CA ARG A 58 -9.98 2.47 -5.98
C ARG A 58 -8.68 1.71 -6.18
N TYR A 59 -7.73 2.32 -6.88
CA TYR A 59 -6.42 1.73 -7.15
C TYR A 59 -5.33 2.44 -6.35
N PHE A 60 -4.51 1.64 -5.67
CA PHE A 60 -3.52 2.12 -4.70
C PHE A 60 -2.11 1.68 -5.07
N LEU A 61 -1.15 2.59 -4.90
CA LEU A 61 0.28 2.32 -4.99
C LEU A 61 0.97 2.49 -3.63
N PHE A 62 1.99 1.67 -3.40
CA PHE A 62 2.94 1.83 -2.30
C PHE A 62 4.35 1.61 -2.80
N ASP A 63 5.16 2.68 -2.76
CA ASP A 63 6.59 2.57 -3.00
C ASP A 63 7.33 2.43 -1.65
N PRO A 64 8.00 1.29 -1.39
CA PRO A 64 8.79 1.09 -0.17
C PRO A 64 10.12 1.84 -0.18
N ALA A 65 10.56 2.39 -1.34
CA ALA A 65 11.72 3.25 -1.37
C ALA A 65 11.44 4.51 -0.54
N PRO A 66 12.42 5.04 0.21
CA PRO A 66 12.23 6.33 0.86
C PRO A 66 11.89 7.32 -0.25
N ALA A 67 10.73 7.97 -0.15
CA ALA A 67 10.41 9.13 -0.96
C ALA A 67 11.55 10.12 -0.75
N THR A 68 12.53 10.15 -1.64
CA THR A 68 13.62 11.10 -1.58
C THR A 68 12.93 12.45 -1.77
N PRO A 69 12.84 13.30 -0.73
CA PRO A 69 12.36 14.65 -0.93
C PRO A 69 13.38 15.30 -1.87
N LYS A 70 12.91 15.81 -3.00
CA LYS A 70 13.75 16.62 -3.90
C LYS A 70 13.90 18.02 -3.32
#